data_AF-A0A9W8Z532-F1
#
_entry.id   AF-A0A9W8Z532-F1
#
_cell.length_a   1.000
_cell.length_b   1.000
_cell.length_c   1.000
_cell.angle_alpha   90.00
_cell.angle_beta   90.00
_cell.angle_gamma   90.00
#
_symmetry.space_group_name_H-M   'P 1'
#
loop_
_entity.id
_entity.type
_entity.pdbx_description
1 polymer ?
#
loop_
_entity_poly.entity_id
_entity_poly.type
_entity_poly.pdbx_seq_one_letter_code
_entity_poly.pdbx_strand_id
1 'polypeptide(L)'
;MELIRHELAHLQAFKDLCAEEGITEEVCLKFGETFDAAMTDEAWTRLKGALEHMRQDHGDENDVVRACRTIDNAHEAEEFTQMNGALAAVVHPTGQIWPYKFVHALLRILLQKGKLNLQSHTPVTDVSERGADGWITVATAQGSIQARTVVHTTNRWAAHLLPEFSKLILPLRGPVSAIKAPPGFLKRTGAQHWDAVCNVKFILNRSLAIKLTSRQNYHLQLPPPYNMIILGGARPVTVHKPETCTMNDEENRQIDGVAEYFKLWPGSDVKSWPGSSRAEFGKPDDEGGCWTGGKRFPSP
;
A
#
# COMPACT_ATOMS: atom_id res chain seq x y z
N MET A 1 0.53 -5.18 20.74
CA MET A 1 -0.89 -4.85 20.49
C MET A 1 -1.22 -3.38 20.26
N GLU A 2 -0.49 -2.42 20.84
CA GLU A 2 -0.82 -1.00 20.68
C GLU A 2 -0.88 -0.56 19.21
N LEU A 3 0.08 -1.01 18.39
CA LEU A 3 0.09 -0.76 16.94
C LEU A 3 -1.16 -1.30 16.23
N ILE A 4 -1.53 -2.56 16.46
CA ILE A 4 -2.69 -3.18 15.80
C ILE A 4 -3.99 -2.50 16.23
N ARG A 5 -4.11 -2.11 17.52
CA ARG A 5 -5.25 -1.33 17.99
C ARG A 5 -5.30 0.05 17.33
N HIS A 6 -4.16 0.69 17.14
CA HIS A 6 -4.07 1.97 16.44
C HIS A 6 -4.51 1.85 14.97
N GLU A 7 -4.07 0.81 14.26
CA GLU A 7 -4.50 0.52 12.88
C GLU A 7 -6.00 0.23 12.80
N LEU A 8 -6.55 -0.57 13.71
CA LEU A 8 -7.99 -0.86 13.74
C LEU A 8 -8.81 0.41 14.03
N ALA A 9 -8.33 1.29 14.91
CA ALA A 9 -8.99 2.54 15.25
C ALA A 9 -9.10 3.51 14.06
N HIS A 10 -8.27 3.36 13.01
CA HIS A 10 -8.39 4.17 11.79
C HIS A 10 -9.75 3.96 11.11
N LEU A 11 -10.33 2.76 11.14
CA LEU A 11 -11.62 2.52 10.48
C LEU A 11 -12.70 3.46 11.04
N GLN A 12 -12.79 3.57 12.36
CA GLN A 12 -13.73 4.45 13.02
C GLN A 12 -13.35 5.93 12.82
N ALA A 13 -12.07 6.28 12.93
CA ALA A 13 -11.61 7.66 12.75
C ALA A 13 -11.91 8.21 11.34
N PHE A 14 -11.70 7.41 10.29
CA PHE A 14 -12.05 7.79 8.92
C PHE A 14 -13.55 7.92 8.73
N LYS A 15 -14.34 7.04 9.35
CA LYS A 15 -15.80 7.12 9.33
C LYS A 15 -16.30 8.42 9.94
N ASP A 16 -15.82 8.74 11.14
CA ASP A 16 -16.25 9.92 11.89
C ASP A 16 -15.85 11.21 11.18
N LEU A 17 -14.58 11.31 10.74
CA LEU A 17 -14.09 12.45 9.99
C LEU A 17 -14.88 12.68 8.70
N CYS A 18 -15.10 11.63 7.90
CA CYS A 18 -15.79 11.79 6.63
C CYS A 18 -17.28 12.13 6.81
N ALA A 19 -17.90 11.64 7.87
CA ALA A 19 -19.27 11.98 8.22
C ALA A 19 -19.40 13.42 8.74
N GLU A 20 -18.51 13.85 9.63
CA GLU A 20 -18.49 15.20 10.20
C GLU A 20 -18.30 16.26 9.11
N GLU A 21 -17.34 16.04 8.21
CA GLU A 21 -17.03 16.99 7.14
C GLU A 21 -17.92 16.78 5.88
N GLY A 22 -18.83 15.79 5.89
CA GLY A 22 -19.78 15.54 4.81
C GLY A 22 -19.17 15.08 3.48
N ILE A 23 -18.03 14.38 3.53
CA ILE A 23 -17.23 13.98 2.35
C ILE A 23 -17.26 12.48 2.04
N THR A 24 -17.98 11.65 2.80
CA THR A 24 -18.04 10.18 2.65
C THR A 24 -18.23 9.71 1.21
N GLU A 25 -19.22 10.23 0.49
CA GLU A 25 -19.50 9.84 -0.90
C GLU A 25 -18.46 10.39 -1.89
N GLU A 26 -18.01 11.64 -1.68
CA GLU A 26 -16.99 12.29 -2.49
C GLU A 26 -15.71 11.45 -2.53
N VAL A 27 -15.26 11.00 -1.36
CA VAL A 27 -14.01 10.24 -1.19
C VAL A 27 -14.19 8.73 -1.42
N CYS A 28 -15.42 8.30 -1.72
CA CYS A 28 -15.78 6.91 -1.97
C CYS A 28 -15.43 5.98 -0.80
N LEU A 29 -15.64 6.43 0.44
CA LEU A 29 -15.35 5.65 1.64
C LEU A 29 -16.29 4.44 1.73
N LYS A 30 -15.72 3.24 1.83
CA LYS A 30 -16.46 1.98 2.02
C LYS A 30 -15.79 1.12 3.08
N PHE A 31 -16.59 0.46 3.90
CA PHE A 31 -16.13 -0.54 4.86
C PHE A 31 -16.52 -1.93 4.42
N GLY A 32 -15.73 -2.93 4.81
CA GLY A 32 -16.00 -4.33 4.53
C GLY A 32 -15.04 -5.24 5.25
N GLU A 33 -14.93 -6.46 4.76
CA GLU A 33 -13.92 -7.42 5.18
C GLU A 33 -12.84 -7.53 4.11
N THR A 34 -11.59 -7.75 4.55
CA THR A 34 -10.49 -8.20 3.71
C THR A 34 -9.96 -9.51 4.26
N PHE A 35 -9.06 -10.14 3.52
CA PHE A 35 -8.44 -11.40 3.93
C PHE A 35 -6.95 -11.47 3.63
N ASP A 36 -6.28 -12.30 4.42
CA ASP A 36 -4.96 -12.86 4.15
C ASP A 36 -5.13 -14.32 3.75
N ALA A 37 -4.99 -14.63 2.45
CA ALA A 37 -5.15 -15.99 1.94
C ALA A 37 -3.84 -16.77 2.13
N ALA A 38 -3.90 -17.92 2.79
CA ALA A 38 -2.80 -18.87 2.90
C ALA A 38 -2.81 -19.79 1.67
N MET A 39 -1.74 -19.73 0.89
CA MET A 39 -1.59 -20.54 -0.32
C MET A 39 -0.70 -21.78 -0.10
N THR A 40 -0.11 -21.93 1.09
CA THR A 40 0.75 -23.05 1.51
C THR A 40 0.49 -23.37 2.98
N ASP A 41 0.80 -24.60 3.41
CA ASP A 41 0.72 -24.97 4.83
C ASP A 41 1.64 -24.12 5.73
N GLU A 42 2.80 -23.69 5.19
CA GLU A 42 3.72 -22.78 5.88
C GLU A 42 3.07 -21.41 6.12
N ALA A 43 2.45 -20.83 5.09
CA ALA A 43 1.69 -19.58 5.20
C ALA A 43 0.53 -19.73 6.18
N TRP A 44 -0.18 -20.87 6.17
CA TRP A 44 -1.27 -21.10 7.09
C TRP A 44 -0.81 -21.20 8.54
N THR A 45 0.23 -21.99 8.79
CA THR A 45 0.85 -22.14 10.12
C THR A 45 1.25 -20.78 10.68
N ARG A 46 1.84 -19.91 9.85
CA ARG A 46 2.23 -18.57 10.26
C ARG A 46 1.04 -17.67 10.57
N LEU A 47 0.08 -17.56 9.64
CA LEU A 47 -1.07 -16.67 9.80
C LEU A 47 -1.93 -17.08 11.01
N LYS A 48 -2.23 -18.38 11.12
CA LYS A 48 -2.94 -18.94 12.27
C LYS A 48 -2.15 -18.74 13.56
N GLY A 49 -0.85 -19.06 13.55
CA GLY A 49 0.02 -18.88 14.71
C GLY A 49 0.06 -17.44 15.23
N ALA A 50 0.09 -16.44 14.35
CA ALA A 50 0.03 -15.03 14.74
C ALA A 50 -1.30 -14.67 15.43
N LEU A 51 -2.42 -15.15 14.91
CA LEU A 51 -3.74 -14.95 15.53
C LEU A 51 -3.86 -15.67 16.88
N GLU A 52 -3.37 -16.91 16.99
CA GLU A 52 -3.39 -17.66 18.25
C GLU A 52 -2.47 -17.05 19.31
N HIS A 53 -1.29 -16.53 18.94
CA HIS A 53 -0.45 -15.77 19.86
C HIS A 53 -1.18 -14.51 20.36
N MET A 54 -1.87 -13.79 19.47
CA MET A 54 -2.68 -12.63 19.86
C MET A 54 -3.80 -13.01 20.84
N ARG A 55 -4.46 -14.16 20.64
CA ARG A 55 -5.46 -14.71 21.57
C ARG A 55 -4.85 -15.05 22.93
N GLN A 56 -3.70 -15.72 22.95
CA GLN A 56 -3.03 -16.12 24.18
C GLN A 56 -2.60 -14.91 25.02
N ASP A 57 -2.05 -13.88 24.38
CA ASP A 57 -1.53 -12.70 25.08
C ASP A 57 -2.63 -11.74 25.57
N HIS A 58 -3.78 -11.71 24.89
CA HIS A 58 -4.79 -10.65 25.11
C HIS A 58 -6.22 -11.16 25.40
N GLY A 59 -6.46 -12.45 25.28
CA GLY A 59 -7.75 -13.10 25.49
C GLY A 59 -8.71 -12.97 24.30
N ASP A 60 -9.64 -13.92 24.21
CA ASP A 60 -10.62 -14.00 23.12
C ASP A 60 -11.62 -12.83 23.10
N GLU A 61 -11.84 -12.18 24.25
CA GLU A 61 -12.75 -11.04 24.37
C GLU A 61 -12.14 -9.71 23.89
N ASN A 62 -10.89 -9.70 23.46
CA ASN A 62 -10.25 -8.51 22.94
C ASN A 62 -10.89 -8.08 21.60
N ASP A 63 -11.24 -6.80 21.45
CA ASP A 63 -11.92 -6.28 20.25
C ASP A 63 -11.20 -6.61 18.93
N VAL A 64 -9.86 -6.56 18.92
CA VAL A 64 -9.04 -6.85 17.74
C VAL A 64 -9.11 -8.35 17.40
N VAL A 65 -9.05 -9.21 18.42
CA VAL A 65 -9.15 -10.66 18.25
C VAL A 65 -10.53 -11.02 17.72
N ARG A 66 -11.59 -10.46 18.29
CA ARG A 66 -12.98 -10.68 17.87
C ARG A 66 -13.27 -10.18 16.46
N ALA A 67 -12.53 -9.16 16.01
CA ALA A 67 -12.62 -8.65 14.65
C ALA A 67 -12.01 -9.60 13.61
N CYS A 68 -11.19 -10.57 14.03
CA CYS A 68 -10.55 -11.54 13.15
C CYS A 68 -11.26 -12.89 13.20
N ARG A 69 -11.39 -13.56 12.05
CA ARG A 69 -11.88 -14.94 11.96
C ARG A 69 -11.06 -15.76 10.98
N THR A 70 -11.08 -17.06 11.14
CA THR A 70 -10.38 -18.01 10.26
C THR A 70 -11.35 -18.74 9.35
N ILE A 71 -10.85 -19.10 8.16
CA ILE A 71 -11.48 -20.09 7.26
C ILE A 71 -10.44 -21.19 7.09
N ASP A 72 -10.64 -22.34 7.72
CA ASP A 72 -9.71 -23.49 7.77
C ASP A 72 -10.28 -24.67 6.96
N ASN A 73 -10.73 -24.35 5.74
CA ASN A 73 -11.23 -25.32 4.78
C ASN A 73 -10.89 -24.79 3.38
N ALA A 74 -10.14 -25.56 2.59
CA ALA A 74 -9.63 -25.09 1.30
C ALA A 74 -10.73 -24.73 0.31
N HIS A 75 -11.83 -25.50 0.26
CA HIS A 75 -12.94 -25.19 -0.64
C HIS A 75 -13.63 -23.88 -0.24
N GLU A 76 -13.92 -23.71 1.06
CA GLU A 76 -14.51 -22.47 1.57
C GLU A 76 -13.56 -21.27 1.43
N ALA A 77 -12.27 -21.47 1.64
CA ALA A 77 -11.25 -20.43 1.50
C ALA A 77 -11.14 -19.97 0.04
N GLU A 78 -11.09 -20.89 -0.91
CA GLU A 78 -11.04 -20.56 -2.34
C GLU A 78 -12.34 -19.88 -2.81
N GLU A 79 -13.51 -20.34 -2.38
CA GLU A 79 -14.79 -19.66 -2.65
C GLU A 79 -14.85 -18.25 -2.03
N PHE A 80 -14.37 -18.10 -0.79
CA PHE A 80 -14.43 -16.84 -0.07
C PHE A 80 -13.45 -15.80 -0.63
N THR A 81 -12.22 -16.22 -0.92
CA THR A 81 -11.12 -15.35 -1.38
C THR A 81 -11.16 -15.13 -2.88
N GLN A 82 -11.82 -16.03 -3.63
CA GLN A 82 -11.74 -16.12 -5.09
C GLN A 82 -10.32 -16.36 -5.61
N MET A 83 -9.42 -16.93 -4.79
CA MET A 83 -8.02 -17.19 -5.15
C MET A 83 -7.77 -18.69 -5.35
N ASN A 84 -7.38 -19.11 -6.55
CA ASN A 84 -7.12 -20.51 -6.89
C ASN A 84 -6.04 -21.11 -5.98
N GLY A 85 -6.35 -22.23 -5.31
CA GLY A 85 -5.41 -22.92 -4.44
C GLY A 85 -5.25 -22.30 -3.05
N ALA A 86 -6.14 -21.38 -2.64
CA ALA A 86 -6.19 -20.94 -1.25
C ALA A 86 -6.57 -22.12 -0.33
N LEU A 87 -5.73 -22.40 0.66
CA LEU A 87 -5.93 -23.50 1.61
C LEU A 87 -6.73 -23.04 2.83
N ALA A 88 -6.50 -21.80 3.24
CA ALA A 88 -7.12 -21.18 4.40
C ALA A 88 -7.06 -19.65 4.27
N ALA A 89 -7.76 -18.93 5.14
CA ALA A 89 -7.66 -17.48 5.21
C ALA A 89 -7.85 -16.94 6.63
N VAL A 90 -7.19 -15.83 6.94
CA VAL A 90 -7.56 -14.96 8.07
C VAL A 90 -8.36 -13.79 7.50
N VAL A 91 -9.55 -13.54 8.03
CA VAL A 91 -10.44 -12.47 7.60
C VAL A 91 -10.53 -11.44 8.71
N HIS A 92 -10.45 -10.17 8.34
CA HIS A 92 -10.49 -9.05 9.28
C HIS A 92 -11.14 -7.82 8.63
N PRO A 93 -11.61 -6.82 9.41
CA PRO A 93 -12.26 -5.64 8.85
C PRO A 93 -11.27 -4.78 8.05
N THR A 94 -11.80 -4.03 7.10
CA THR A 94 -11.05 -3.10 6.25
C THR A 94 -11.88 -1.89 5.86
N GLY A 95 -11.19 -0.86 5.36
CA GLY A 95 -11.76 0.33 4.75
C GLY A 95 -11.09 0.60 3.40
N GLN A 96 -11.88 1.07 2.44
CA GLN A 96 -11.42 1.53 1.14
C GLN A 96 -11.79 3.00 1.00
N ILE A 97 -10.84 3.80 0.53
CA ILE A 97 -11.04 5.23 0.29
C ILE A 97 -10.24 5.60 -0.96
N TRP A 98 -10.70 6.61 -1.70
CA TRP A 98 -9.95 7.17 -2.82
C TRP A 98 -8.94 8.21 -2.30
N PRO A 99 -7.63 7.90 -2.23
CA PRO A 99 -6.70 8.75 -1.47
C PRO A 99 -6.55 10.15 -2.08
N TYR A 100 -6.50 10.25 -3.42
CA TYR A 100 -6.46 11.53 -4.11
C TYR A 100 -7.64 12.43 -3.76
N LYS A 101 -8.88 11.90 -3.82
CA LYS A 101 -10.08 12.67 -3.48
C LYS A 101 -10.10 13.04 -2.01
N PHE A 102 -9.72 12.12 -1.12
CA PHE A 102 -9.65 12.38 0.31
C PHE A 102 -8.69 13.52 0.65
N VAL A 103 -7.45 13.48 0.16
CA VAL A 103 -6.47 14.54 0.40
C VAL A 103 -6.96 15.87 -0.18
N HIS A 104 -7.52 15.87 -1.39
CA HIS A 104 -8.05 17.10 -1.99
C HIS A 104 -9.27 17.66 -1.24
N ALA A 105 -10.15 16.82 -0.74
CA ALA A 105 -11.29 17.22 0.08
C ALA A 105 -10.80 17.89 1.38
N LEU A 106 -9.83 17.28 2.08
CA LEU A 106 -9.24 17.86 3.29
C LEU A 106 -8.55 19.20 3.00
N LEU A 107 -7.74 19.29 1.94
CA LEU A 107 -7.10 20.55 1.55
C LEU A 107 -8.13 21.64 1.24
N ARG A 108 -9.19 21.30 0.50
CA ARG A 108 -10.30 22.22 0.19
C ARG A 108 -10.96 22.74 1.46
N ILE A 109 -11.28 21.86 2.41
CA ILE A 109 -11.87 22.22 3.71
C ILE A 109 -10.94 23.17 4.49
N LEU A 110 -9.64 22.83 4.59
CA LEU A 110 -8.66 23.62 5.34
C LEU A 110 -8.42 25.00 4.72
N LEU A 111 -8.38 25.09 3.38
CA LEU A 111 -8.22 26.35 2.67
C LEU A 111 -9.45 27.27 2.87
N GLN A 112 -10.66 26.72 2.86
CA GLN A 112 -11.89 27.47 3.14
C GLN A 112 -11.92 28.04 4.57
N LYS A 113 -11.29 27.36 5.54
CA LYS A 113 -11.14 27.86 6.92
C LYS A 113 -10.13 29.03 7.02
N GLY A 114 -9.36 29.34 5.97
CA GLY A 114 -8.50 30.53 5.87
C GLY A 114 -7.22 30.51 6.72
N LYS A 115 -6.87 29.37 7.32
CA LYS A 115 -5.69 29.23 8.20
C LYS A 115 -4.50 28.51 7.55
N LEU A 116 -4.66 28.05 6.31
CA LEU A 116 -3.66 27.30 5.57
C LEU A 116 -3.17 28.12 4.37
N ASN A 117 -1.85 28.26 4.26
CA ASN A 117 -1.19 28.68 3.03
C ASN A 117 -0.61 27.43 2.35
N LEU A 118 -1.09 27.11 1.15
CA LEU A 118 -0.61 25.96 0.38
C LEU A 118 0.25 26.45 -0.79
N GLN A 119 1.52 26.05 -0.80
CA GLN A 119 2.46 26.30 -1.90
C GLN A 119 2.78 24.98 -2.60
N SER A 120 2.30 24.81 -3.83
CA SER A 120 2.71 23.70 -4.70
C SER A 120 3.96 24.08 -5.49
N HIS A 121 4.66 23.09 -6.05
CA HIS A 121 5.88 23.31 -6.87
C HIS A 121 6.95 24.18 -6.18
N THR A 122 7.01 24.13 -4.85
CA THR A 122 7.94 24.91 -4.03
C THR A 122 8.76 23.97 -3.16
N PRO A 123 9.72 23.22 -3.74
CA PRO A 123 10.55 22.31 -2.96
C PRO A 123 11.37 23.07 -1.92
N VAL A 124 11.35 22.55 -0.69
CA VAL A 124 12.26 22.99 0.37
C VAL A 124 13.64 22.40 0.09
N THR A 125 14.66 23.25 0.07
CA THR A 125 16.05 22.86 -0.23
C THR A 125 16.91 22.76 1.01
N ASP A 126 16.55 23.47 2.09
CA ASP A 126 17.28 23.45 3.36
C ASP A 126 16.37 23.82 4.54
N VAL A 127 16.68 23.27 5.71
CA VAL A 127 16.00 23.58 6.98
C VAL A 127 17.07 23.77 8.05
N SER A 128 17.12 24.95 8.67
CA SER A 128 18.12 25.26 9.67
C SER A 128 17.88 24.53 11.00
N GLU A 129 18.90 24.46 11.84
CA GLU A 129 18.69 24.22 13.27
C GLU A 129 17.87 25.35 13.90
N ARG A 130 17.28 25.06 15.07
CA ARG A 130 16.54 26.06 15.84
C ARG A 130 17.52 27.09 16.40
N GLY A 131 17.33 28.35 16.02
CA GLY A 131 18.07 29.48 16.56
C GLY A 131 17.78 29.72 18.04
N ALA A 132 18.63 30.52 18.70
CA ALA A 132 18.45 30.90 20.10
C ALA A 132 17.14 31.68 20.36
N ASP A 133 16.59 32.31 19.32
CA ASP A 133 15.29 33.00 19.31
C ASP A 133 14.08 32.05 19.16
N GLY A 134 14.36 30.75 19.01
CA GLY A 134 13.39 29.68 18.86
C GLY A 134 12.78 29.57 17.46
N TRP A 135 13.37 30.21 16.45
CA TRP A 135 12.93 30.12 15.05
C TRP A 135 13.76 29.11 14.25
N ILE A 136 13.12 28.51 13.27
CA ILE A 136 13.70 27.62 12.26
C ILE A 136 13.50 28.29 10.91
N THR A 137 14.56 28.39 10.13
CA THR A 137 14.52 28.93 8.76
C THR A 137 14.32 27.80 7.78
N VAL A 138 13.31 27.92 6.93
CA VAL A 138 13.01 26.97 5.85
C VAL A 138 13.28 27.66 4.53
N ALA A 139 14.26 27.15 3.77
CA ALA A 139 14.69 27.75 2.51
C ALA A 139 14.08 27.03 1.30
N THR A 140 13.72 27.82 0.30
CA THR A 140 13.24 27.36 -1.02
C THR A 140 13.92 28.19 -2.11
N ALA A 141 13.81 27.76 -3.37
CA ALA A 141 14.35 28.53 -4.50
C ALA A 141 13.73 29.93 -4.66
N GLN A 142 12.55 30.17 -4.08
CA GLN A 142 11.80 31.42 -4.22
C GLN A 142 11.99 32.36 -3.01
N GLY A 143 12.71 31.90 -1.97
CA GLY A 143 12.92 32.63 -0.73
C GLY A 143 12.79 31.74 0.50
N SER A 144 12.94 32.35 1.68
CA SER A 144 12.90 31.65 2.96
C SER A 144 11.74 32.12 3.82
N ILE A 145 11.22 31.21 4.65
CA ILE A 145 10.24 31.51 5.69
C ILE A 145 10.79 31.12 7.06
N GLN A 146 10.25 31.71 8.12
CA GLN A 146 10.58 31.34 9.50
C GLN A 146 9.39 30.70 10.19
N ALA A 147 9.63 29.59 10.88
CA ALA A 147 8.62 28.88 11.66
C ALA A 147 9.17 28.46 13.03
N ARG A 148 8.31 28.40 14.06
CA ARG A 148 8.71 27.87 15.38
C ARG A 148 8.66 26.34 15.46
N THR A 149 7.94 25.72 14.53
CA THR A 149 7.79 24.26 14.42
C THR A 149 7.80 23.89 12.94
N VAL A 150 8.62 22.89 12.60
CA VAL A 150 8.66 22.29 11.27
C VAL A 150 8.31 20.82 11.41
N VAL A 151 7.36 20.35 10.60
CA VAL A 151 6.95 18.94 10.56
C VAL A 151 7.36 18.38 9.21
N HIS A 152 8.24 17.38 9.21
CA HIS A 152 8.69 16.72 7.99
C HIS A 152 7.72 15.59 7.60
N THR A 153 7.04 15.74 6.47
CA THR A 153 6.14 14.72 5.88
C THR A 153 6.60 14.31 4.48
N THR A 154 7.91 14.25 4.27
CA THR A 154 8.57 14.06 2.95
C THR A 154 8.77 12.58 2.54
N ASN A 155 8.26 11.63 3.34
CA ASN A 155 8.24 10.19 3.04
C ASN A 155 9.61 9.65 2.58
N ARG A 156 9.67 8.97 1.43
CA ARG A 156 10.90 8.37 0.87
C ARG A 156 12.04 9.37 0.68
N TRP A 157 11.73 10.67 0.61
CA TRP A 157 12.68 11.75 0.39
C TRP A 157 13.18 12.39 1.70
N ALA A 158 12.80 11.86 2.87
CA ALA A 158 13.19 12.40 4.17
C ALA A 158 14.70 12.62 4.31
N ALA A 159 15.51 11.67 3.84
CA ALA A 159 16.97 11.73 3.93
C ALA A 159 17.61 12.89 3.16
N HIS A 160 16.87 13.53 2.24
CA HIS A 160 17.36 14.72 1.52
C HIS A 160 17.55 15.92 2.45
N LEU A 161 16.63 16.12 3.40
CA LEU A 161 16.69 17.21 4.39
C LEU A 161 17.19 16.74 5.76
N LEU A 162 17.09 15.44 6.04
CA LEU A 162 17.44 14.83 7.32
C LEU A 162 18.37 13.63 7.11
N PRO A 163 19.68 13.85 6.83
CA PRO A 163 20.62 12.80 6.44
C PRO A 163 20.73 11.62 7.42
N GLU A 164 20.40 11.82 8.69
CA GLU A 164 20.33 10.78 9.73
C GLU A 164 19.33 9.67 9.40
N PHE A 165 18.30 9.94 8.59
CA PHE A 165 17.34 8.93 8.13
C PHE A 165 17.82 8.09 6.96
N SER A 166 18.96 8.39 6.34
CA SER A 166 19.48 7.67 5.16
C SER A 166 19.64 6.16 5.35
N LYS A 167 19.81 5.70 6.60
CA LYS A 167 19.92 4.27 6.96
C LYS A 167 18.64 3.70 7.58
N LEU A 168 17.66 4.55 7.88
CA LEU A 168 16.41 4.18 8.57
C LEU A 168 15.22 4.14 7.61
N ILE A 169 15.18 5.05 6.63
CA ILE A 169 14.15 5.12 5.60
C ILE A 169 14.80 4.70 4.29
N LEU A 170 14.43 3.51 3.80
CA LEU A 170 14.93 2.95 2.55
C LEU A 170 13.84 3.05 1.47
N PRO A 171 13.99 3.95 0.47
CA PRO A 171 13.07 4.04 -0.65
C PRO A 171 12.91 2.72 -1.42
N LEU A 172 11.65 2.35 -1.65
CA LEU A 172 11.26 1.20 -2.45
C LEU A 172 10.29 1.61 -3.56
N ARG A 173 10.57 1.11 -4.78
CA ARG A 173 9.68 1.19 -5.93
C ARG A 173 8.87 -0.10 -6.01
N GLY A 174 7.54 0.03 -6.01
CA GLY A 174 6.60 -1.08 -6.08
C GLY A 174 5.73 -1.00 -7.34
N PRO A 175 5.49 -2.11 -8.05
CA PRO A 175 4.62 -2.10 -9.22
C PRO A 175 3.14 -2.24 -8.83
N VAL A 176 2.29 -1.56 -9.60
CA VAL A 176 0.82 -1.66 -9.54
C VAL A 176 0.29 -1.67 -10.97
N SER A 177 -0.76 -2.45 -11.23
CA SER A 177 -1.50 -2.47 -12.49
C SER A 177 -2.99 -2.23 -12.26
N ALA A 178 -3.68 -1.79 -13.32
CA ALA A 178 -5.12 -1.74 -13.38
C ALA A 178 -5.58 -2.70 -14.49
N ILE A 179 -6.26 -3.77 -14.11
CA ILE A 179 -6.76 -4.83 -14.99
C ILE A 179 -8.26 -4.64 -15.21
N LYS A 180 -8.74 -4.70 -16.45
CA LYS A 180 -10.17 -4.61 -16.76
C LYS A 180 -10.88 -5.87 -16.25
N ALA A 181 -12.01 -5.71 -15.57
CA ALA A 181 -12.82 -6.81 -15.10
C ALA A 181 -14.32 -6.48 -15.18
N PRO A 182 -15.22 -7.49 -15.20
CA PRO A 182 -16.65 -7.24 -15.13
C PRO A 182 -17.04 -6.55 -13.82
N PRO A 183 -18.09 -5.71 -13.81
CA PRO A 183 -18.52 -4.99 -12.62
C PRO A 183 -18.77 -5.93 -11.42
N GLY A 184 -18.11 -5.65 -10.30
CA GLY A 184 -18.29 -6.39 -9.05
C GLY A 184 -17.91 -7.88 -9.15
N PHE A 185 -16.96 -8.22 -10.03
CA PHE A 185 -16.44 -9.57 -10.19
C PHE A 185 -15.73 -10.06 -8.91
N LEU A 186 -14.80 -9.27 -8.38
CA LEU A 186 -14.22 -9.53 -7.06
C LEU A 186 -15.19 -9.03 -5.98
N LYS A 187 -15.60 -9.94 -5.10
CA LYS A 187 -16.54 -9.65 -4.01
C LYS A 187 -15.86 -9.02 -2.81
N ARG A 188 -14.56 -9.26 -2.65
CA ARG A 188 -13.76 -8.82 -1.50
C ARG A 188 -12.40 -8.34 -1.98
N THR A 189 -11.80 -7.45 -1.19
CA THR A 189 -10.39 -7.10 -1.34
C THR A 189 -9.57 -8.09 -0.54
N GLY A 190 -8.32 -8.29 -0.92
CA GLY A 190 -7.47 -9.22 -0.19
C GLY A 190 -6.02 -9.19 -0.59
N ALA A 191 -5.20 -9.78 0.28
CA ALA A 191 -3.81 -10.07 0.03
C ALA A 191 -3.60 -11.58 -0.14
N GLN A 192 -2.83 -11.95 -1.14
CA GLN A 192 -2.34 -13.31 -1.33
C GLN A 192 -1.03 -13.46 -0.56
N HIS A 193 -1.00 -14.36 0.42
CA HIS A 193 0.19 -14.70 1.18
C HIS A 193 0.67 -16.11 0.79
N TRP A 194 1.85 -16.16 0.18
CA TRP A 194 2.63 -17.39 0.04
C TRP A 194 3.85 -17.26 0.95
N ASP A 195 4.24 -18.27 1.72
CA ASP A 195 5.56 -18.29 2.36
C ASP A 195 6.38 -19.48 1.81
N ALA A 196 7.63 -19.17 1.43
CA ALA A 196 8.65 -19.90 0.64
C ALA A 196 8.19 -20.27 -0.80
N VAL A 197 8.77 -19.78 -1.90
CA VAL A 197 10.16 -19.93 -2.36
C VAL A 197 10.50 -18.86 -3.42
N CYS A 198 11.57 -18.10 -3.20
CA CYS A 198 12.54 -17.67 -4.23
C CYS A 198 13.91 -17.62 -3.55
N ASN A 199 14.87 -18.46 -3.96
CA ASN A 199 16.24 -18.37 -3.43
C ASN A 199 16.90 -17.07 -3.92
N VAL A 200 16.76 -15.98 -3.16
CA VAL A 200 17.52 -14.75 -3.41
C VAL A 200 18.46 -14.52 -2.25
N LYS A 201 19.72 -14.85 -2.48
CA LYS A 201 20.83 -14.59 -1.57
C LYS A 201 21.15 -13.10 -1.63
N PHE A 202 20.59 -12.30 -0.73
CA PHE A 202 21.10 -10.97 -0.49
C PHE A 202 22.46 -11.09 0.20
N ILE A 203 23.54 -10.73 -0.51
CA ILE A 203 24.85 -10.48 0.11
C ILE A 203 24.84 -9.03 0.59
N LEU A 204 24.29 -8.79 1.78
CA LEU A 204 24.49 -7.56 2.52
C LEU A 204 25.11 -7.94 3.86
N ASN A 205 26.45 -7.95 3.87
CA ASN A 205 27.33 -8.30 4.99
C ASN A 205 27.15 -9.72 5.56
N ARG A 206 28.29 -10.38 5.79
CA ARG A 206 28.34 -11.72 6.39
C ARG A 206 27.53 -11.72 7.69
N SER A 207 26.49 -12.57 7.74
CA SER A 207 25.78 -13.06 8.94
C SER A 207 24.31 -12.69 9.18
N LEU A 208 23.54 -12.14 8.21
CA LEU A 208 22.07 -12.12 8.35
C LEU A 208 21.35 -12.47 7.04
N ALA A 209 20.96 -13.73 6.90
CA ALA A 209 20.04 -14.16 5.84
C ALA A 209 18.61 -13.77 6.25
N ILE A 210 18.13 -12.61 5.83
CA ILE A 210 16.71 -12.30 5.95
C ILE A 210 15.97 -13.07 4.84
N LYS A 211 15.31 -14.17 5.21
CA LYS A 211 14.49 -15.00 4.33
C LYS A 211 13.17 -14.25 4.04
N LEU A 212 13.21 -13.28 3.13
CA LEU A 212 12.03 -12.52 2.69
C LEU A 212 11.55 -13.05 1.34
N THR A 213 10.69 -14.06 1.35
CA THR A 213 9.94 -14.42 0.15
C THR A 213 8.51 -14.77 0.49
N SER A 214 7.65 -13.78 0.31
CA SER A 214 6.24 -13.99 0.04
C SER A 214 5.90 -13.48 -1.36
N ARG A 215 5.05 -14.18 -2.13
CA ARG A 215 4.47 -13.55 -3.32
C ARG A 215 3.34 -12.62 -2.87
N GLN A 216 3.70 -11.51 -2.24
CA GLN A 216 2.72 -10.59 -1.69
C GLN A 216 2.05 -9.82 -2.84
N ASN A 217 0.96 -10.38 -3.37
CA ASN A 217 0.04 -9.64 -4.23
C ASN A 217 -1.09 -9.11 -3.36
N TYR A 218 -1.55 -7.91 -3.64
CA TYR A 218 -2.76 -7.36 -3.05
C TYR A 218 -3.65 -6.84 -4.17
N HIS A 219 -4.95 -7.05 -4.00
CA HIS A 219 -5.90 -6.66 -5.02
C HIS A 219 -7.18 -6.06 -4.43
N LEU A 220 -7.76 -5.16 -5.19
CA LEU A 220 -9.11 -4.65 -4.97
C LEU A 220 -9.75 -4.35 -6.32
N GLN A 221 -11.08 -4.37 -6.39
CA GLN A 221 -11.79 -3.91 -7.57
C GLN A 221 -12.42 -2.54 -7.32
N LEU A 222 -12.12 -1.57 -8.19
CA LEU A 222 -12.77 -0.28 -8.20
C LEU A 222 -14.27 -0.44 -8.53
N PRO A 223 -15.16 0.32 -7.87
CA PRO A 223 -16.58 0.27 -8.19
C PRO A 223 -16.87 0.81 -9.60
N PRO A 224 -18.11 0.61 -10.10
CA PRO A 224 -18.58 1.29 -11.29
C PRO A 224 -18.38 2.82 -11.19
N PRO A 225 -18.11 3.51 -12.32
CA PRO A 225 -18.06 2.97 -13.68
C PRO A 225 -16.69 2.37 -14.09
N TYR A 226 -15.66 2.46 -13.23
CA TYR A 226 -14.30 2.07 -13.60
C TYR A 226 -14.14 0.55 -13.74
N ASN A 227 -14.64 -0.23 -12.78
CA ASN A 227 -14.62 -1.69 -12.79
C ASN A 227 -13.22 -2.34 -12.95
N MET A 228 -12.16 -1.61 -12.58
CA MET A 228 -10.78 -2.07 -12.71
C MET A 228 -10.34 -2.82 -11.45
N ILE A 229 -9.67 -3.97 -11.61
CA ILE A 229 -8.92 -4.60 -10.53
C ILE A 229 -7.57 -3.88 -10.42
N ILE A 230 -7.32 -3.24 -9.29
CA ILE A 230 -6.00 -2.74 -8.93
C ILE A 230 -5.23 -3.90 -8.33
N LEU A 231 -4.12 -4.27 -8.95
CA LEU A 231 -3.24 -5.36 -8.50
C LEU A 231 -1.85 -4.80 -8.25
N GLY A 232 -1.36 -4.91 -7.03
CA GLY A 232 0.01 -4.57 -6.69
C GLY A 232 0.80 -5.76 -6.17
N GLY A 233 2.10 -5.58 -5.99
CA GLY A 233 3.00 -6.64 -5.52
C GLY A 233 4.00 -7.08 -6.58
N ALA A 234 3.73 -8.19 -7.27
CA ALA A 234 4.66 -8.83 -8.21
C ALA A 234 6.01 -9.20 -7.61
N ARG A 235 6.03 -9.56 -6.31
CA ARG A 235 7.23 -10.04 -5.62
C ARG A 235 7.98 -11.18 -6.33
N PRO A 236 7.31 -12.15 -7.00
CA PRO A 236 8.00 -13.19 -7.78
C PRO A 236 8.89 -12.65 -8.89
N VAL A 237 8.58 -11.47 -9.42
CA VAL A 237 9.40 -10.82 -10.44
C VAL A 237 10.45 -9.93 -9.78
N THR A 238 10.02 -9.07 -8.86
CA THR A 238 10.88 -8.01 -8.30
C THR A 238 11.97 -8.54 -7.36
N VAL A 239 11.77 -9.69 -6.72
CA VAL A 239 12.78 -10.29 -5.83
C VAL A 239 14.05 -10.72 -6.60
N HIS A 240 13.91 -11.08 -7.88
CA HIS A 240 15.05 -11.46 -8.72
C HIS A 240 15.79 -10.27 -9.31
N LYS A 241 15.27 -9.04 -9.13
CA LYS A 241 15.83 -7.79 -9.65
C LYS A 241 15.81 -6.69 -8.59
N PRO A 242 16.39 -6.90 -7.40
CA PRO A 242 16.25 -5.99 -6.27
C PRO A 242 16.78 -4.57 -6.55
N GLU A 243 17.75 -4.42 -7.44
CA GLU A 243 18.29 -3.14 -7.92
C GLU A 243 17.27 -2.28 -8.66
N THR A 244 16.22 -2.90 -9.20
CA THR A 244 15.10 -2.18 -9.85
C THR A 244 14.07 -1.69 -8.85
N CYS A 245 14.16 -2.07 -7.57
CA CYS A 245 13.16 -1.75 -6.55
C CYS A 245 13.75 -0.95 -5.40
N THR A 246 14.95 -1.27 -4.96
CA THR A 246 15.58 -0.68 -3.77
C THR A 246 16.48 0.47 -4.14
N MET A 247 16.34 1.63 -3.46
CA MET A 247 17.17 2.82 -3.70
C MET A 247 17.17 3.25 -5.19
N ASN A 248 16.03 3.10 -5.87
CA ASN A 248 15.89 3.33 -7.30
C ASN A 248 14.87 4.44 -7.56
N ASP A 249 15.30 5.49 -8.27
CA ASP A 249 14.49 6.66 -8.63
C ASP A 249 14.06 6.68 -10.10
N GLU A 250 14.23 5.58 -10.83
CA GLU A 250 13.79 5.47 -12.23
C GLU A 250 12.27 5.32 -12.33
N GLU A 251 11.50 6.15 -11.63
CA GLU A 251 10.03 6.21 -11.66
C GLU A 251 9.48 6.53 -13.06
N ASN A 252 10.32 6.74 -14.07
CA ASN A 252 9.91 6.88 -15.46
C ASN A 252 10.05 5.57 -16.28
N ARG A 253 10.36 4.44 -15.63
CA ARG A 253 10.58 3.15 -16.28
C ARG A 253 9.79 2.05 -15.59
N GLN A 254 9.25 1.14 -16.39
CA GLN A 254 8.65 -0.09 -15.91
C GLN A 254 9.71 -1.07 -15.41
N ILE A 255 9.31 -2.00 -14.56
CA ILE A 255 10.14 -3.13 -14.15
C ILE A 255 9.92 -4.29 -15.14
N ASP A 256 10.97 -4.67 -15.84
CA ASP A 256 10.93 -5.75 -16.83
C ASP A 256 10.34 -7.05 -16.28
N GLY A 257 9.31 -7.57 -16.95
CA GLY A 257 8.61 -8.81 -16.60
C GLY A 257 7.39 -8.63 -15.70
N VAL A 258 7.22 -7.47 -15.06
CA VAL A 258 6.05 -7.20 -14.20
C VAL A 258 4.77 -7.15 -15.00
N ALA A 259 4.76 -6.48 -16.17
CA ALA A 259 3.59 -6.40 -17.02
C ALA A 259 3.12 -7.79 -17.46
N GLU A 260 4.05 -8.66 -17.87
CA GLU A 260 3.72 -10.03 -18.26
C GLU A 260 3.19 -10.85 -17.08
N TYR A 261 3.77 -10.71 -15.89
CA TYR A 261 3.27 -11.35 -14.69
C TYR A 261 1.82 -10.91 -14.36
N PHE A 262 1.54 -9.61 -14.39
CA PHE A 262 0.19 -9.09 -14.13
C PHE A 262 -0.82 -9.46 -15.20
N LYS A 263 -0.41 -9.61 -16.47
CA LYS A 263 -1.31 -10.14 -17.54
C LYS A 263 -1.70 -11.59 -17.26
N LEU A 264 -0.82 -12.40 -16.70
CA LEU A 264 -1.10 -13.82 -16.45
C LEU A 264 -1.88 -14.04 -15.14
N TRP A 265 -1.71 -13.15 -14.16
CA TRP A 265 -2.26 -13.31 -12.81
C TRP A 265 -3.76 -13.66 -12.76
N PRO A 266 -4.69 -12.99 -13.48
CA PRO A 266 -6.10 -13.38 -13.38
C PRO A 266 -6.39 -14.80 -13.82
N GLY A 267 -5.73 -15.26 -14.90
CA GLY A 267 -5.93 -16.61 -15.42
C GLY A 267 -5.30 -17.69 -14.54
N SER A 268 -4.20 -17.40 -13.85
CA SER A 268 -3.54 -18.36 -12.96
C SER A 268 -4.13 -18.37 -11.55
N ASP A 269 -4.40 -17.20 -10.99
CA ASP A 269 -4.59 -17.02 -9.56
C ASP A 269 -6.03 -16.70 -9.17
N VAL A 270 -6.87 -16.25 -10.10
CA VAL A 270 -8.25 -15.85 -9.78
C VAL A 270 -9.24 -16.92 -10.20
N LYS A 271 -10.06 -17.35 -9.23
CA LYS A 271 -11.10 -18.34 -9.43
C LYS A 271 -12.16 -17.81 -10.39
N SER A 272 -12.54 -18.66 -11.35
CA SER A 272 -13.61 -18.37 -12.31
C SER A 272 -13.38 -17.08 -13.10
N TRP A 273 -12.13 -16.76 -13.42
CA TRP A 273 -11.79 -15.59 -14.25
C TRP A 273 -12.55 -15.63 -15.59
N PRO A 274 -13.38 -14.62 -15.90
CA PRO A 274 -14.25 -14.64 -17.07
C PRO A 274 -13.58 -14.11 -18.35
N GLY A 275 -12.40 -13.50 -18.21
CA GLY A 275 -11.64 -12.95 -19.32
C GLY A 275 -10.76 -13.99 -20.02
N SER A 276 -9.95 -13.52 -20.97
CA SER A 276 -8.94 -14.36 -21.61
C SER A 276 -7.86 -14.78 -20.61
N SER A 277 -7.07 -15.80 -20.95
CA SER A 277 -5.90 -16.24 -20.14
C SER A 277 -4.86 -15.14 -19.94
N ARG A 278 -4.90 -14.09 -20.76
CA ARG A 278 -4.13 -12.86 -20.61
C ARG A 278 -5.06 -11.68 -20.34
N ALA A 279 -4.83 -11.01 -19.23
CA ALA A 279 -5.64 -9.89 -18.79
C ALA A 279 -5.42 -8.66 -19.68
N GLU A 280 -6.49 -7.90 -19.90
CA GLU A 280 -6.41 -6.61 -20.56
C GLU A 280 -6.21 -5.52 -19.49
N PHE A 281 -5.20 -4.67 -19.69
CA PHE A 281 -4.98 -3.53 -18.81
C PHE A 281 -5.88 -2.34 -19.17
N GLY A 282 -6.07 -1.43 -18.22
CA GLY A 282 -6.82 -0.18 -18.45
C GLY A 282 -6.16 0.75 -19.47
N LYS A 283 -4.84 0.61 -19.65
CA LYS A 283 -4.02 1.27 -20.65
C LYS A 283 -2.96 0.30 -21.17
N PRO A 284 -2.39 0.53 -22.37
CA PRO A 284 -1.18 -0.16 -22.80
C PRO A 284 -0.07 -0.11 -21.73
N ASP A 285 0.76 -1.15 -21.67
CA ASP A 285 1.80 -1.33 -20.63
C ASP A 285 2.95 -0.33 -20.72
N ASP A 286 3.17 0.26 -21.90
CA ASP A 286 4.08 1.38 -22.14
C ASP A 286 3.46 2.76 -21.85
N GLU A 287 2.14 2.84 -21.71
CA GLU A 287 1.40 4.08 -21.41
C GLU A 287 1.00 4.23 -19.93
N GLY A 288 1.16 3.17 -19.13
CA GLY A 288 0.96 3.17 -17.69
C GLY A 288 2.09 3.90 -16.96
N GLY A 289 2.22 5.22 -17.11
CA GLY A 289 3.27 5.98 -16.41
C GLY A 289 3.24 5.79 -14.89
N CYS A 290 4.37 5.99 -14.19
CA CYS A 290 4.32 6.10 -12.73
C CYS A 290 3.73 7.46 -12.33
N TRP A 291 2.90 7.44 -11.29
CA TRP A 291 2.36 8.65 -10.72
C TRP A 291 3.44 9.34 -9.86
N THR A 292 4.06 10.38 -10.39
CA THR A 292 5.08 11.20 -9.69
C THR A 292 4.48 12.42 -8.98
N GLY A 293 3.15 12.58 -8.99
CA GLY A 293 2.48 13.76 -8.41
C GLY A 293 2.82 15.11 -9.05
N GLY A 294 3.63 15.14 -10.12
CA GLY A 294 4.05 16.35 -10.83
C GLY A 294 4.78 16.03 -12.14
N LYS A 295 4.77 16.96 -13.10
CA LYS A 295 5.58 16.84 -14.32
C LYS A 295 7.07 16.80 -13.94
N ARG A 296 7.82 15.93 -14.64
CA ARG A 296 9.29 15.85 -14.63
C ARG A 296 9.93 17.24 -14.49
N PHE A 297 10.75 17.43 -13.46
CA PHE A 297 11.80 18.43 -13.54
C PHE A 297 12.85 17.88 -14.52
N PRO A 298 13.37 18.68 -15.46
CA PRO A 298 14.55 18.28 -16.21
C PRO A 298 15.69 18.04 -15.21
N SER A 299 16.40 16.91 -15.38
CA SER A 299 17.66 16.65 -14.71
C SER A 299 18.63 17.83 -14.95
N PRO A 300 19.51 18.18 -14.00
CA PRO A 300 20.59 19.14 -14.25
C PRO A 300 21.50 18.71 -15.40
#